data_AF-A0A9E3GXI0-F1
#
_entry.id   AF-A0A9E3GXI0-F1
#
_cell.length_a   1.000
_cell.length_b   1.000
_cell.length_c   1.000
_cell.angle_alpha   90.00
_cell.angle_beta   90.00
_cell.angle_gamma   90.00
#
_symmetry.space_group_name_H-M   'P 1'
#
loop_
_entity.id
_entity.type
_entity.pdbx_description
1 polymer ?
#
loop_
_entity_poly.entity_id
_entity_poly.type
_entity_poly.pdbx_seq_one_letter_code
_entity_poly.pdbx_strand_id
1 'polypeptide(L)'
;MSSEPGELTEHVGEVGRDGRADQPGVAVEDLQRLWAPWRFGYIAGGEPVEGCPFCVLPARDPERDRESLILHRGEHAFVLFNAYPYNPGHLMVVPYAHMADLEELPDDVADEVWALGRRTVALLKSELSCQGVNLGMNLGRAG
;
A
#
# COMPACT_ATOMS: atom_id res chain seq x y z
N MET A 1 -27.02 50.70 24.30
CA MET A 1 -25.73 50.73 25.01
C MET A 1 -25.82 49.65 26.09
N SER A 2 -25.81 48.38 25.71
CA SER A 2 -24.61 47.53 25.54
C SER A 2 -23.80 47.48 26.84
N SER A 3 -23.96 46.38 27.59
CA SER A 3 -23.02 45.93 28.61
C SER A 3 -23.27 44.43 28.82
N GLU A 4 -22.41 43.61 28.20
CA GLU A 4 -22.30 42.18 28.47
C GLU A 4 -21.47 41.99 29.76
N PRO A 5 -21.83 41.05 30.65
CA PRO A 5 -20.96 40.69 31.76
C PRO A 5 -19.88 39.72 31.26
N GLY A 6 -18.63 40.09 31.54
CA GLY A 6 -17.43 39.32 31.24
C GLY A 6 -17.33 38.03 32.04
N GLU A 7 -16.80 37.00 31.37
CA GLU A 7 -16.49 35.70 31.93
C GLU A 7 -15.21 35.79 32.78
N LEU A 8 -15.32 35.41 34.05
CA LEU A 8 -14.24 35.31 35.01
C LEU A 8 -13.45 34.03 34.75
N THR A 9 -12.16 34.21 34.54
CA THR A 9 -11.12 33.18 34.52
C THR A 9 -11.04 32.40 35.83
N GLU A 10 -10.92 31.08 35.76
CA GLU A 10 -10.21 30.30 36.79
C GLU A 10 -9.08 29.48 36.16
N HIS A 11 -7.99 29.44 36.91
CA HIS A 11 -6.63 29.13 36.49
C HIS A 11 -6.29 27.65 36.74
N VAL A 12 -5.51 27.10 35.80
CA VAL A 12 -4.37 26.17 35.98
C VAL A 12 -4.68 24.70 36.31
N GLY A 13 -4.34 23.84 35.35
CA GLY A 13 -3.81 22.49 35.60
C GLY A 13 -2.40 22.41 35.01
N GLU A 14 -1.42 22.14 35.86
CA GLU A 14 0.02 22.15 35.55
C GLU A 14 0.44 20.99 34.63
N VAL A 15 1.49 21.26 33.86
CA VAL A 15 2.12 20.37 32.88
C VAL A 15 2.72 19.14 33.57
N GLY A 16 2.18 17.96 33.27
CA GLY A 16 2.80 16.68 33.61
C GLY A 16 4.12 16.49 32.85
N ARG A 17 5.20 16.24 33.61
CA ARG A 17 6.54 15.92 33.10
C ARG A 17 6.60 14.46 32.62
N ASP A 18 6.03 14.14 31.46
CA ASP A 18 6.26 12.82 30.84
C ASP A 18 6.17 12.77 29.31
N GLY A 19 6.48 13.86 28.59
CA GLY A 19 7.09 13.81 27.25
C GLY A 19 6.44 12.96 26.14
N ARG A 20 5.21 12.47 26.29
CA ARG A 20 4.50 11.71 25.26
C ARG A 20 3.36 12.56 24.73
N ALA A 21 3.65 13.26 23.64
CA ALA A 21 2.65 14.03 22.91
C ALA A 21 1.47 13.12 22.51
N ASP A 22 0.32 13.44 23.08
CA ASP A 22 -1.02 13.31 22.54
C ASP A 22 -1.01 13.11 21.01
N GLN A 23 -1.21 11.86 20.56
CA GLN A 23 -1.51 11.62 19.15
C GLN A 23 -3.02 11.75 18.99
N PRO A 24 -3.53 12.76 18.27
CA PRO A 24 -4.95 12.83 17.97
C PRO A 24 -5.34 11.58 17.18
N GLY A 25 -6.31 10.83 17.70
CA GLY A 25 -6.89 9.69 17.01
C GLY A 25 -7.40 10.11 15.63
N VAL A 26 -7.15 9.28 14.61
CA VAL A 26 -7.61 9.53 13.24
C VAL A 26 -9.13 9.61 13.23
N ALA A 27 -9.67 10.72 12.74
CA ALA A 27 -11.10 10.98 12.74
C ALA A 27 -11.81 10.08 11.72
N VAL A 28 -13.06 9.70 12.00
CA VAL A 28 -13.83 8.72 11.20
C VAL A 28 -14.08 9.21 9.78
N GLU A 29 -14.02 10.53 9.55
CA GLU A 29 -14.14 11.16 8.24
C GLU A 29 -12.88 10.93 7.38
N ASP A 30 -11.71 10.67 7.99
CA ASP A 30 -10.48 10.32 7.27
C ASP A 30 -10.49 8.88 6.73
N LEU A 31 -11.29 7.97 7.33
CA LEU A 31 -11.55 6.65 6.76
C LEU A 31 -12.33 6.75 5.44
N GLN A 32 -13.09 7.82 5.22
CA GLN A 32 -13.78 8.05 3.94
C GLN A 32 -12.80 8.32 2.79
N ARG A 33 -11.52 8.66 3.06
CA ARG A 33 -10.46 8.75 2.04
C ARG A 33 -9.87 7.39 1.62
N LEU A 34 -10.12 6.31 2.37
CA LEU A 34 -9.90 4.93 1.88
C LEU A 34 -10.98 4.53 0.87
N TRP A 35 -12.11 5.22 0.88
CA TRP A 35 -13.13 5.11 -0.15
C TRP A 35 -12.65 5.88 -1.38
N ALA A 36 -12.27 5.12 -2.41
CA ALA A 36 -11.66 5.62 -3.63
C ALA A 36 -12.66 5.50 -4.80
N PRO A 37 -13.56 6.48 -5.00
CA PRO A 37 -14.51 6.48 -6.11
C PRO A 37 -13.84 6.38 -7.49
N TRP A 38 -12.56 6.77 -7.60
CA TRP A 38 -11.75 6.58 -8.81
C TRP A 38 -11.43 5.11 -9.13
N ARG A 39 -11.61 4.17 -8.19
CA ARG A 39 -11.45 2.72 -8.44
C ARG A 39 -12.28 2.27 -9.64
N PHE A 40 -13.46 2.84 -9.85
CA PHE A 40 -14.32 2.48 -10.99
C PHE A 40 -13.72 2.77 -12.38
N GLY A 41 -12.79 3.72 -12.50
CA GLY A 41 -12.10 4.00 -13.77
C GLY A 41 -10.84 3.17 -14.01
N TYR A 42 -10.29 2.54 -12.97
CA TYR A 42 -9.00 1.81 -13.01
C TYR A 42 -9.15 0.30 -12.78
N ILE A 43 -10.35 -0.20 -12.48
CA ILE A 43 -10.63 -1.64 -12.44
C ILE A 43 -10.43 -2.16 -13.86
N ALA A 44 -9.25 -2.71 -14.11
CA ALA A 44 -9.06 -3.62 -15.22
C ALA A 44 -10.08 -4.75 -15.02
N GLY A 45 -11.13 -4.73 -15.85
CA GLY A 45 -12.10 -5.81 -15.99
C GLY A 45 -11.44 -7.04 -16.59
N GLY A 46 -10.50 -7.62 -15.84
CA GLY A 46 -9.88 -8.89 -16.18
C GLY A 46 -10.88 -10.01 -15.92
N GLU A 47 -10.88 -11.01 -16.81
CA GLU A 47 -11.65 -12.22 -16.59
C GLU A 47 -11.19 -12.93 -15.30
N PRO A 48 -12.10 -13.62 -14.59
CA PRO A 48 -11.74 -14.43 -13.45
C PRO A 48 -10.57 -15.36 -13.78
N VAL A 49 -9.52 -15.33 -12.96
CA VAL A 49 -8.39 -16.24 -13.09
C VAL A 49 -8.67 -17.47 -12.24
N GLU A 50 -8.74 -18.64 -12.87
CA GLU A 50 -8.83 -19.91 -12.13
C GLU A 50 -7.47 -20.24 -11.50
N GLY A 51 -7.48 -20.57 -10.20
CA GLY A 51 -6.26 -20.86 -9.43
C GLY A 51 -5.61 -19.61 -8.82
N CYS A 52 -4.34 -19.73 -8.43
CA CYS A 52 -3.59 -18.61 -7.86
C CYS A 52 -3.24 -17.59 -8.97
N PRO A 53 -3.71 -16.34 -8.90
CA PRO A 53 -3.42 -15.35 -9.93
C PRO A 53 -1.92 -15.05 -10.05
N PHE A 54 -1.19 -15.14 -8.93
CA PHE A 54 0.26 -14.93 -8.91
C PHE A 54 1.07 -16.04 -9.57
N CYS A 55 0.48 -17.22 -9.80
CA CYS A 55 1.10 -18.27 -10.60
C CYS A 55 0.66 -18.19 -12.07
N VAL A 56 -0.62 -17.92 -12.31
CA VAL A 56 -1.21 -17.98 -13.65
C VAL A 56 -0.81 -16.79 -14.50
N LEU A 57 -0.84 -15.57 -13.95
CA LEU A 57 -0.53 -14.35 -14.69
C LEU A 57 0.90 -14.33 -15.25
N PRO A 58 1.96 -14.60 -14.46
CA PRO A 58 3.31 -14.62 -15.00
C PRO A 58 3.59 -15.80 -15.95
N ALA A 59 2.80 -16.88 -15.90
CA ALA A 59 2.94 -18.01 -16.82
C ALA A 59 2.33 -17.77 -18.22
N ARG A 60 1.54 -16.69 -18.38
CA ARG A 60 1.05 -16.27 -19.70
C ARG A 60 2.19 -15.75 -20.57
N ASP A 61 1.94 -15.74 -21.87
CA ASP A 61 2.82 -15.11 -22.85
C ASP A 61 3.20 -13.68 -22.41
N PRO A 62 4.49 -13.32 -22.35
CA PRO A 62 4.95 -11.96 -22.03
C PRO A 62 4.35 -10.86 -22.92
N GLU A 63 3.93 -11.17 -24.14
CA GLU A 63 3.21 -10.21 -25.00
C GLU A 63 1.87 -9.75 -24.37
N ARG A 64 1.34 -10.55 -23.42
CA ARG A 64 0.13 -10.27 -22.66
C ARG A 64 0.41 -9.63 -21.30
N ASP A 65 1.61 -9.11 -21.05
CA ASP A 65 1.96 -8.47 -19.79
C ASP A 65 1.04 -7.28 -19.48
N ARG A 66 0.64 -6.52 -20.50
CA ARG A 66 -0.32 -5.42 -20.33
C ARG A 66 -1.68 -5.89 -19.82
N GLU A 67 -2.18 -7.02 -20.33
CA GLU A 67 -3.44 -7.63 -19.88
C GLU A 67 -3.30 -8.26 -18.49
N SER A 68 -2.11 -8.78 -18.19
CA SER A 68 -1.77 -9.38 -16.90
C SER A 68 -1.35 -8.36 -15.84
N LEU A 69 -1.34 -7.07 -16.22
CA LEU A 69 -0.89 -5.94 -15.41
C LEU A 69 0.57 -6.04 -14.93
N ILE A 70 1.38 -6.86 -15.59
CA ILE A 70 2.80 -7.05 -15.27
C ILE A 70 3.57 -5.87 -15.88
N LEU A 71 4.37 -5.21 -15.03
CA LEU A 71 5.23 -4.10 -15.41
C LEU A 71 6.68 -4.53 -15.65
N HIS A 72 7.13 -5.54 -14.92
CA HIS A 72 8.51 -5.98 -14.95
C HIS A 72 8.62 -7.45 -14.57
N ARG A 73 9.50 -8.18 -15.26
CA ARG A 73 9.86 -9.57 -15.00
C ARG A 73 11.34 -9.63 -14.64
N GLY A 74 11.63 -10.07 -13.43
CA GLY A 74 12.98 -10.37 -12.94
C GLY A 74 13.32 -11.85 -13.14
N GLU A 75 14.31 -12.33 -12.40
CA GLU A 75 14.77 -13.72 -12.45
C GLU A 75 13.91 -14.63 -11.56
N HIS A 76 13.66 -14.20 -10.33
CA HIS A 76 12.92 -14.89 -9.27
C HIS A 76 11.60 -14.20 -8.91
N ALA A 77 11.43 -12.93 -9.25
CA ALA A 77 10.24 -12.14 -8.92
C ALA A 77 9.81 -11.18 -10.04
N PHE A 78 8.56 -10.74 -9.98
CA PHE A 78 7.96 -9.82 -10.94
C PHE A 78 7.19 -8.70 -10.24
N VAL A 79 6.95 -7.60 -10.97
CA VAL A 79 6.20 -6.44 -10.49
C VAL A 79 4.92 -6.31 -11.30
N LEU A 80 3.79 -6.15 -10.64
CA LEU A 80 2.49 -5.94 -11.26
C LEU A 80 1.67 -4.89 -10.53
N PHE A 81 0.69 -4.30 -11.22
CA PHE A 81 -0.34 -3.52 -10.54
C PHE A 81 -1.29 -4.41 -9.74
N ASN A 82 -1.72 -3.89 -8.61
CA ASN A 82 -2.86 -4.46 -7.90
C ASN A 82 -4.13 -4.19 -8.69
N ALA A 83 -4.92 -5.24 -8.99
CA ALA A 83 -6.20 -5.12 -9.66
C ALA A 83 -7.22 -4.26 -8.88
N TYR A 84 -7.04 -4.15 -7.55
CA TYR A 84 -7.86 -3.35 -6.65
C TYR A 84 -6.97 -2.34 -5.89
N PRO A 85 -6.49 -1.28 -6.57
CA PRO A 85 -5.54 -0.36 -5.98
C PRO A 85 -6.17 0.47 -4.85
N TYR A 86 -5.39 0.78 -3.80
CA TYR A 86 -5.78 1.81 -2.83
C TYR A 86 -5.61 3.20 -3.43
N ASN A 87 -4.43 3.45 -4.01
CA ASN A 87 -4.07 4.69 -4.69
C ASN A 87 -3.50 4.37 -6.09
N PRO A 88 -3.48 5.33 -7.02
CA PRO A 88 -2.70 5.21 -8.25
C PRO A 88 -1.25 4.80 -7.93
N GLY A 89 -0.73 3.82 -8.66
CA GLY A 89 0.61 3.27 -8.38
C GLY A 89 0.66 2.19 -7.28
N HIS A 90 -0.48 1.61 -6.86
CA HIS A 90 -0.46 0.44 -5.98
C HIS A 90 0.10 -0.77 -6.74
N LEU A 91 1.35 -1.09 -6.44
CA LEU A 91 2.13 -2.17 -7.05
C LEU A 91 2.38 -3.28 -6.05
N MET A 92 2.58 -4.49 -6.56
CA MET A 92 3.04 -5.65 -5.80
C MET A 92 4.34 -6.17 -6.41
N VAL A 93 5.27 -6.58 -5.56
CA VAL A 93 6.45 -7.37 -5.95
C VAL A 93 6.18 -8.79 -5.49
N VAL A 94 6.21 -9.74 -6.41
CA VAL A 94 5.73 -11.10 -6.17
C VAL A 94 6.77 -12.10 -6.66
N PRO A 95 7.23 -13.06 -5.82
CA PRO A 95 8.09 -14.14 -6.28
C PRO A 95 7.32 -15.08 -7.22
N TYR A 96 8.03 -15.69 -8.18
CA TYR A 96 7.45 -16.74 -9.02
C TYR A 96 7.13 -18.01 -8.23
N ALA A 97 7.91 -18.28 -7.19
CA ALA A 97 7.70 -19.43 -6.30
C ALA A 97 6.43 -19.23 -5.46
N HIS A 98 5.53 -20.21 -5.50
CA HIS A 98 4.32 -20.21 -4.68
C HIS A 98 4.67 -20.65 -3.25
N MET A 99 4.90 -19.68 -2.37
CA MET A 99 5.21 -19.91 -0.96
C MET A 99 4.38 -18.99 -0.08
N ALA A 100 3.98 -19.50 1.09
CA ALA A 100 3.15 -18.75 2.05
C ALA A 100 3.99 -18.01 3.10
N ASP A 101 5.15 -18.58 3.44
CA ASP A 101 5.94 -18.18 4.60
C ASP A 101 7.18 -17.41 4.15
N LEU A 102 7.37 -16.22 4.75
CA LEU A 102 8.42 -15.28 4.38
C LEU A 102 9.80 -15.81 4.81
N GLU A 103 9.85 -16.47 5.95
CA GLU A 103 11.03 -17.07 6.57
C GLU A 103 11.59 -18.27 5.80
N GLU A 104 10.82 -18.82 4.86
CA GLU A 104 11.23 -19.96 4.02
C GLU A 104 11.71 -19.52 2.63
N LEU A 105 11.68 -18.21 2.32
CA LEU A 105 12.19 -17.72 1.04
C LEU A 105 13.70 -17.99 0.92
N PRO A 106 14.15 -18.60 -0.18
CA PRO A 106 15.57 -18.66 -0.51
C PRO A 106 16.17 -17.24 -0.60
N ASP A 107 17.43 -17.10 -0.18
CA ASP A 107 18.11 -15.80 -0.08
C ASP A 107 18.14 -15.04 -1.41
N ASP A 108 18.35 -15.74 -2.54
CA ASP A 108 18.34 -15.16 -3.89
C ASP A 108 16.97 -14.57 -4.26
N VAL A 109 15.89 -15.28 -3.92
CA VAL A 109 14.51 -14.80 -4.11
C VAL A 109 14.22 -13.59 -3.21
N ALA A 110 14.59 -13.67 -1.93
CA ALA A 110 14.38 -12.60 -0.97
C ALA A 110 15.13 -11.32 -1.36
N ASP A 111 16.39 -11.47 -1.79
CA ASP A 111 17.24 -10.37 -2.26
C ASP A 111 16.63 -9.69 -3.48
N GLU A 112 16.13 -10.45 -4.46
CA GLU A 112 15.51 -9.84 -5.64
C GLU A 112 14.18 -9.16 -5.32
N VAL A 113 13.33 -9.78 -4.48
CA VAL A 113 12.08 -9.15 -4.02
C VAL A 113 12.38 -7.82 -3.34
N TRP A 114 13.37 -7.77 -2.46
CA TRP A 114 13.75 -6.52 -1.79
C TRP A 114 14.36 -5.50 -2.76
N ALA A 115 15.20 -5.93 -3.69
CA ALA A 115 15.79 -5.07 -4.72
C ALA A 115 14.71 -4.45 -5.62
N LEU A 116 13.72 -5.25 -6.06
CA LEU A 116 12.57 -4.79 -6.82
C LEU A 116 11.68 -3.85 -6.01
N GLY A 117 11.45 -4.13 -4.73
CA GLY A 117 10.72 -3.25 -3.82
C GLY A 117 11.36 -1.87 -3.73
N ARG A 118 12.69 -1.82 -3.52
CA ARG A 118 13.44 -0.56 -3.50
C ARG A 118 13.35 0.21 -4.81
N ARG A 119 13.50 -0.47 -5.96
CA ARG A 119 13.35 0.14 -7.29
C ARG A 119 11.95 0.70 -7.51
N THR A 120 10.94 -0.06 -7.10
CA THR A 120 9.53 0.33 -7.19
C THR A 120 9.23 1.57 -6.37
N VAL A 121 9.71 1.64 -5.12
CA VAL A 121 9.55 2.82 -4.27
C VAL A 121 10.21 4.06 -4.88
N ALA A 122 11.41 3.92 -5.44
CA ALA A 122 12.11 5.02 -6.11
C ALA A 122 11.33 5.52 -7.34
N LEU A 123 10.83 4.60 -8.16
CA LEU A 123 10.04 4.89 -9.36
C LEU A 123 8.72 5.58 -9.00
N LEU A 124 8.01 5.11 -7.98
CA LEU A 124 6.76 5.75 -7.54
C LEU A 124 7.03 7.20 -7.13
N LYS A 125 8.11 7.46 -6.37
CA LYS A 125 8.47 8.82 -5.95
C LYS A 125 8.81 9.74 -7.11
N SER A 126 9.53 9.26 -8.13
CA SER A 126 9.89 10.07 -9.30
C SER A 126 8.70 10.34 -10.21
N GLU A 127 7.94 9.30 -10.55
CA GLU A 127 6.90 9.40 -11.59
C GLU A 127 5.57 9.94 -11.07
N LEU A 128 5.25 9.69 -9.79
CA LEU A 128 3.97 10.11 -9.19
C LEU A 128 4.12 11.26 -8.21
N SER A 129 5.32 11.81 -8.04
CA SER A 129 5.61 12.91 -7.10
C SER A 129 5.09 12.64 -5.68
N CYS A 130 5.08 11.37 -5.26
CA CYS A 130 4.54 11.01 -3.94
C CYS A 130 5.53 11.36 -2.83
N GLN A 131 5.01 11.94 -1.75
CA GLN A 131 5.77 12.39 -0.59
C GLN A 131 6.25 11.21 0.28
N GLY A 132 5.53 10.08 0.20
CA GLY A 132 5.80 8.87 0.94
C GLY A 132 5.19 7.65 0.25
N VAL A 133 5.67 6.46 0.63
CA VAL A 133 5.19 5.18 0.10
C VAL A 133 5.03 4.23 1.28
N ASN A 134 3.88 3.56 1.36
CA ASN A 134 3.68 2.45 2.30
C ASN A 134 4.17 1.17 1.63
N LEU A 135 5.03 0.44 2.33
CA LEU A 135 5.55 -0.85 1.91
C LEU A 135 5.27 -1.85 3.03
N GLY A 136 4.65 -2.99 2.71
CA GLY A 136 4.29 -3.99 3.70
C GLY A 136 3.85 -5.30 3.06
N MET A 137 3.68 -6.31 3.90
CA MET A 137 3.22 -7.65 3.55
C MET A 137 2.16 -8.07 4.55
N ASN A 138 1.13 -8.78 4.08
CA ASN A 138 0.13 -9.41 4.93
C ASN A 138 0.44 -10.91 4.95
N LEU A 139 0.88 -11.42 6.10
CA LEU A 139 1.27 -12.83 6.27
C LEU A 139 0.17 -13.57 7.05
N GLY A 140 -0.36 -14.63 6.46
CA GLY A 140 -1.48 -15.39 7.02
C GLY A 140 -2.86 -14.79 6.77
N ARG A 141 -3.88 -15.48 7.25
CA ARG A 141 -5.29 -15.07 7.11
C ARG A 141 -5.61 -13.93 8.09
N ALA A 142 -6.24 -12.87 7.60
CA ALA A 142 -6.80 -11.83 8.46
C ALA A 142 -7.91 -12.41 9.36
N GLY A 143 -7.81 -12.14 10.67
CA GLY A 143 -8.79 -12.55 11.68
C GLY A 143 -10.00 -11.63 11.77
#